data_AF-A0A7Z2J7U6-F1
#
_entry.id   AF-A0A7Z2J7U6-F1
#
_cell.length_a   1.000
_cell.length_b   1.000
_cell.length_c   1.000
_cell.angle_alpha   90.00
_cell.angle_beta   90.00
_cell.angle_gamma   90.00
#
_symmetry.space_group_name_H-M   'P 1'
#
loop_
_entity.id
_entity.type
_entity.pdbx_description
1 polymer ?
#
loop_
_entity_poly.entity_id
_entity_poly.type
_entity_poly.pdbx_seq_one_letter_code
_entity_poly.pdbx_strand_id
1 'polypeptide(L)'
;MSPSPARTGRPDYDTRHLRRIFDRRAATFDDVAFLPREIAQRMRERLEYIKVNPAAVLDIACGQGDDLPGLRERFPEAPVFGTDLSLAMLRRAREHDAPDTSWRRFLPASVGRALGSRGPRVAQADFAALPFAHDAFELLWSNLALHWHPRPDLVFGEWQRVLKVNGLLMFSTLGPDTLKELRGAYAEVEAAHGVPTRAHVIDFVDMHDLGDMLVENGFEIPVMDQETLTITYKTPEKLLADVRRWGAYPFERNGEHEGENGGTHCARRLHRALVAALEARRRTDGPHAGTIPLTFEIIYGHAWKAVPRMTAEGHGIVRIEDIGRGPARNR
;
A
#
# COMPACT_ATOMS: atom_id res chain seq x y z
N MET A 1 -21.37 -20.01 -5.38
CA MET A 1 -20.09 -20.74 -5.52
C MET A 1 -19.11 -20.04 -4.62
N SER A 2 -18.59 -20.69 -3.59
CA SER A 2 -17.51 -20.11 -2.78
C SER A 2 -16.31 -19.86 -3.70
N PRO A 3 -15.73 -18.65 -3.75
CA PRO A 3 -14.53 -18.45 -4.52
C PRO A 3 -13.46 -19.36 -3.92
N SER A 4 -12.94 -20.27 -4.76
CA SER A 4 -11.77 -21.06 -4.40
C SER A 4 -10.67 -20.05 -4.09
N PRO A 5 -10.12 -20.00 -2.86
CA PRO A 5 -9.08 -19.03 -2.57
C PRO A 5 -7.91 -19.39 -3.49
N ALA A 6 -7.54 -18.48 -4.37
CA ALA A 6 -6.24 -18.53 -4.99
C ALA A 6 -5.24 -18.56 -3.82
N ARG A 7 -4.74 -19.74 -3.46
CA ARG A 7 -3.58 -19.86 -2.58
C ARG A 7 -2.45 -19.26 -3.37
N THR A 8 -2.27 -17.96 -3.22
CA THR A 8 -1.01 -17.33 -3.55
C THR A 8 0.06 -18.17 -2.82
N GLY A 9 1.16 -18.52 -3.46
CA GLY A 9 2.24 -19.30 -2.83
C GLY A 9 2.91 -18.60 -1.64
N ARG A 10 2.27 -17.53 -1.13
CA ARG A 10 2.70 -16.66 -0.06
C ARG A 10 2.39 -17.29 1.30
N PRO A 11 3.26 -17.09 2.30
CA PRO A 11 2.96 -17.36 3.70
C PRO A 11 1.71 -16.65 4.19
N ASP A 12 1.12 -17.21 5.25
CA ASP A 12 0.00 -16.60 5.96
C ASP A 12 0.35 -15.19 6.47
N TYR A 13 -0.68 -14.35 6.57
CA TYR A 13 -0.52 -12.98 7.04
C TYR A 13 -0.17 -12.94 8.54
N ASP A 14 1.10 -12.65 8.86
CA ASP A 14 1.55 -12.40 10.22
C ASP A 14 1.67 -10.88 10.48
N THR A 15 0.60 -10.32 11.03
CA THR A 15 0.52 -8.92 11.46
C THR A 15 1.67 -8.54 12.42
N ARG A 16 2.12 -9.44 13.32
CA ARG A 16 3.21 -9.14 14.26
C ARG A 16 4.55 -9.09 13.53
N HIS A 17 4.77 -9.96 12.56
CA HIS A 17 5.97 -9.93 11.74
C HIS A 17 6.05 -8.64 10.91
N LEU A 18 4.95 -8.29 10.23
CA LEU A 18 4.86 -7.06 9.44
C LEU A 18 5.08 -5.80 10.31
N ARG A 19 4.48 -5.76 11.50
CA ARG A 19 4.72 -4.70 12.46
C ARG A 19 6.20 -4.58 12.84
N ARG A 20 6.86 -5.69 13.20
CA ARG A 20 8.30 -5.70 13.56
C ARG A 20 9.17 -5.22 12.40
N ILE A 21 8.79 -5.55 11.17
CA ILE A 21 9.47 -5.08 9.97
C ILE A 21 9.48 -3.55 9.92
N PHE A 22 8.32 -2.90 10.01
CA PHE A 22 8.22 -1.45 9.88
C PHE A 22 8.69 -0.71 11.13
N ASP A 23 8.47 -1.27 12.34
CA ASP A 23 9.00 -0.70 13.58
C ASP A 23 10.54 -0.57 13.54
N ARG A 24 11.25 -1.57 12.97
CA ARG A 24 12.72 -1.52 12.81
C ARG A 24 13.20 -0.52 11.77
N ARG A 25 12.35 -0.18 10.80
CA ARG A 25 12.73 0.66 9.66
C ARG A 25 12.37 2.11 9.82
N ALA A 26 11.44 2.43 10.73
CA ALA A 26 10.91 3.78 10.90
C ALA A 26 12.01 4.86 10.99
N ALA A 27 13.10 4.59 11.71
CA ALA A 27 14.18 5.55 11.89
C ALA A 27 14.96 5.89 10.59
N THR A 28 14.96 5.01 9.59
CA THR A 28 15.74 5.15 8.35
C THR A 28 14.86 5.06 7.11
N PHE A 29 13.54 5.18 7.24
CA PHE A 29 12.62 5.01 6.12
C PHE A 29 12.62 6.24 5.19
N ASP A 30 13.01 7.41 5.70
CA ASP A 30 13.19 8.64 4.90
C ASP A 30 14.21 8.45 3.76
N ASP A 31 15.24 7.62 3.98
CA ASP A 31 16.28 7.30 2.98
C ASP A 31 15.70 6.74 1.67
N VAL A 32 14.49 6.17 1.74
CA VAL A 32 13.80 5.51 0.63
C VAL A 32 12.38 6.04 0.42
N ALA A 33 12.00 7.12 1.11
CA ALA A 33 10.66 7.71 1.02
C ALA A 33 10.38 8.31 -0.37
N PHE A 34 11.40 8.63 -1.16
CA PHE A 34 11.22 9.22 -2.49
C PHE A 34 10.29 8.43 -3.41
N LEU A 35 10.33 7.09 -3.37
CA LEU A 35 9.46 6.25 -4.21
C LEU A 35 7.99 6.32 -3.75
N PRO A 36 7.65 6.04 -2.47
CA PRO A 36 6.30 6.29 -1.96
C PRO A 36 5.80 7.72 -2.20
N ARG A 37 6.67 8.74 -2.07
CA ARG A 37 6.32 10.16 -2.29
C ARG A 37 5.97 10.46 -3.74
N GLU A 38 6.75 9.93 -4.69
CA GLU A 38 6.47 10.03 -6.13
C GLU A 38 5.12 9.38 -6.47
N ILE A 39 4.88 8.18 -5.95
CA ILE A 39 3.63 7.44 -6.20
C ILE A 39 2.43 8.16 -5.56
N ALA A 40 2.60 8.70 -4.35
CA ALA A 40 1.57 9.52 -3.71
C ALA A 40 1.24 10.77 -4.54
N GLN A 41 2.24 11.42 -5.14
CA GLN A 41 2.01 12.56 -6.03
C GLN A 41 1.18 12.15 -7.24
N ARG A 42 1.53 11.05 -7.90
CA ARG A 42 0.78 10.51 -9.04
C ARG A 42 -0.64 10.08 -8.68
N MET A 43 -0.85 9.56 -7.46
CA MET A 43 -2.20 9.34 -6.94
C MET A 43 -2.95 10.67 -6.76
N ARG A 44 -2.30 11.72 -6.22
CA ARG A 44 -2.96 13.02 -6.01
C ARG A 44 -3.39 13.64 -7.34
N GLU A 45 -2.53 13.59 -8.36
CA GLU A 45 -2.84 14.05 -9.71
C GLU A 45 -4.07 13.32 -10.28
N ARG A 46 -4.19 12.00 -10.05
CA ARG A 46 -5.39 11.23 -10.42
C ARG A 46 -6.64 11.66 -9.64
N LEU A 47 -6.49 11.98 -8.35
CA LEU A 47 -7.59 12.45 -7.50
C LEU A 47 -8.13 13.82 -7.95
N GLU A 48 -7.31 14.67 -8.59
CA GLU A 48 -7.74 15.99 -9.07
C GLU A 48 -8.89 15.93 -10.08
N TYR A 49 -8.95 14.85 -10.86
CA TYR A 49 -10.02 14.63 -11.84
C TYR A 49 -11.32 14.10 -11.24
N ILE A 50 -11.29 13.65 -9.97
CA ILE A 50 -12.45 13.08 -9.29
C ILE A 50 -13.11 14.14 -8.41
N LYS A 51 -14.38 14.43 -8.70
CA LYS A 51 -15.17 15.39 -7.91
C LYS A 51 -15.70 14.72 -6.65
N VAL A 52 -14.99 14.89 -5.54
CA VAL A 52 -15.41 14.38 -4.22
C VAL A 52 -15.30 15.50 -3.18
N ASN A 53 -16.22 15.51 -2.22
CA ASN A 53 -16.18 16.40 -1.05
C ASN A 53 -16.54 15.59 0.20
N PRO A 54 -15.59 14.81 0.74
CA PRO A 54 -15.86 13.82 1.76
C PRO A 54 -16.04 14.50 3.12
N ALA A 55 -16.99 14.04 3.92
CA ALA A 55 -17.16 14.50 5.30
C ALA A 55 -16.14 13.89 6.28
N ALA A 56 -15.39 12.86 5.86
CA ALA A 56 -14.29 12.26 6.63
C ALA A 56 -13.36 11.45 5.71
N VAL A 57 -12.05 11.59 5.94
CA VAL A 57 -10.97 10.93 5.15
C VAL A 57 -10.14 10.03 6.05
N LEU A 58 -9.82 8.82 5.59
CA LEU A 58 -8.87 7.93 6.27
C LEU A 58 -7.70 7.59 5.34
N ASP A 59 -6.49 7.88 5.79
CA ASP A 59 -5.23 7.37 5.23
C ASP A 59 -4.86 6.05 5.93
N ILE A 60 -4.96 4.94 5.19
CA ILE A 60 -4.75 3.57 5.64
C ILE A 60 -3.32 3.14 5.34
N ALA A 61 -2.61 2.68 6.37
CA ALA A 61 -1.17 2.45 6.37
C ALA A 61 -0.40 3.73 6.00
N CYS A 62 -0.69 4.80 6.74
CA CYS A 62 -0.18 6.15 6.49
C CYS A 62 1.34 6.30 6.70
N GLY A 63 2.02 5.26 7.20
CA GLY A 63 3.45 5.31 7.50
C GLY A 63 3.80 6.47 8.42
N GLN A 64 4.71 7.33 7.95
CA GLN A 64 5.13 8.53 8.66
C GLN A 64 4.21 9.74 8.46
N GLY A 65 2.99 9.53 7.96
CA GLY A 65 1.97 10.58 7.81
C GLY A 65 2.24 11.54 6.66
N ASP A 66 3.05 11.13 5.69
CA ASP A 66 3.50 11.95 4.56
C ASP A 66 2.37 12.51 3.68
N ASP A 67 1.27 11.77 3.55
CA ASP A 67 0.12 12.13 2.72
C ASP A 67 -0.92 12.97 3.49
N LEU A 68 -0.89 12.95 4.83
CA LEU A 68 -1.86 13.63 5.68
C LEU A 68 -1.94 15.14 5.43
N PRO A 69 -0.83 15.91 5.28
CA PRO A 69 -0.90 17.34 5.00
C PRO A 69 -1.60 17.64 3.67
N GLY A 70 -1.26 16.92 2.61
CA GLY A 70 -1.86 17.12 1.28
C GLY A 70 -3.35 16.77 1.25
N LEU A 71 -3.77 15.72 1.97
CA LEU A 71 -5.17 15.38 2.12
C LEU A 71 -5.95 16.46 2.88
N ARG A 72 -5.37 17.06 3.93
CA ARG A 72 -6.01 18.16 4.69
C ARG A 72 -6.09 19.45 3.89
N GLU A 73 -5.07 19.74 3.10
CA GLU A 73 -5.07 20.89 2.20
C GLU A 73 -6.17 20.74 1.14
N ARG A 74 -6.32 19.53 0.57
CA ARG A 74 -7.36 19.26 -0.42
C ARG A 74 -8.77 19.25 0.17
N PHE A 75 -8.94 18.75 1.40
CA PHE A 75 -10.23 18.61 2.07
C PHE A 75 -10.25 19.35 3.43
N PRO A 76 -10.22 20.70 3.43
CA PRO A 76 -10.06 21.49 4.65
C PRO A 76 -11.25 21.39 5.62
N GLU A 77 -12.44 21.09 5.09
CA GLU A 77 -13.67 20.89 5.87
C GLU A 77 -13.80 19.46 6.42
N ALA A 78 -12.98 18.52 5.91
CA ALA A 78 -13.03 17.12 6.30
C ALA A 78 -11.99 16.82 7.39
N PRO A 79 -12.35 16.17 8.49
CA PRO A 79 -11.36 15.55 9.37
C PRO A 79 -10.59 14.45 8.61
N VAL A 80 -9.27 14.56 8.62
CA VAL A 80 -8.34 13.56 8.05
C VAL A 80 -7.71 12.75 9.18
N PHE A 81 -7.85 11.43 9.08
CA PHE A 81 -7.33 10.44 10.02
C PHE A 81 -6.23 9.61 9.36
N GLY A 82 -5.28 9.12 10.13
CA GLY A 82 -4.26 8.18 9.68
C GLY A 82 -4.27 6.90 10.50
N THR A 83 -4.00 5.77 9.87
CA THR A 83 -3.75 4.52 10.59
C THR A 83 -2.52 3.84 10.08
N ASP A 84 -1.74 3.25 10.97
CA ASP A 84 -0.61 2.41 10.59
C ASP A 84 -0.42 1.28 11.59
N LEU A 85 0.11 0.15 11.13
CA LEU A 85 0.37 -0.99 11.97
C LEU A 85 1.58 -0.75 12.89
N SER A 86 2.55 0.04 12.46
CA SER A 86 3.78 0.38 13.18
C SER A 86 3.58 1.60 14.08
N LEU A 87 3.71 1.39 15.40
CA LEU A 87 3.70 2.51 16.35
C LEU A 87 4.92 3.42 16.15
N ALA A 88 6.05 2.88 15.69
CA ALA A 88 7.24 3.68 15.40
C ALA A 88 7.00 4.65 14.22
N MET A 89 6.36 4.18 13.15
CA MET A 89 5.93 5.04 12.04
C MET A 89 4.95 6.12 12.50
N LEU A 90 3.95 5.73 13.31
CA LEU A 90 2.98 6.69 13.85
C LEU A 90 3.62 7.75 14.75
N ARG A 91 4.67 7.43 15.52
CA ARG A 91 5.40 8.44 16.31
C ARG A 91 6.01 9.50 15.40
N ARG A 92 6.61 9.09 14.27
CA ARG A 92 7.13 10.01 13.26
C ARG A 92 6.03 10.82 12.60
N ALA A 93 4.90 10.18 12.26
CA ALA A 93 3.71 10.88 11.79
C ALA A 93 3.24 11.94 12.78
N ARG A 94 3.40 11.70 14.09
CA ARG A 94 3.05 12.70 15.10
C ARG A 94 4.03 13.87 15.19
N GLU A 95 5.31 13.58 15.01
CA GLU A 95 6.40 14.57 15.02
C GLU A 95 6.37 15.46 13.77
N HIS A 96 6.09 14.89 12.60
CA HIS A 96 5.88 15.64 11.36
C HIS A 96 4.66 16.58 11.43
N ASP A 97 3.73 16.31 12.34
CA ASP A 97 2.47 17.05 12.46
C ASP A 97 2.51 18.21 13.50
N ALA A 98 3.68 18.76 13.85
CA ALA A 98 3.76 19.95 14.72
C ALA A 98 5.04 20.81 14.52
N PRO A 99 4.98 22.16 14.68
CA PRO A 99 3.96 22.93 15.40
C PRO A 99 3.13 23.92 14.54
N ASP A 100 1.95 24.23 15.07
CA ASP A 100 1.03 25.27 14.61
C ASP A 100 1.71 26.65 14.49
N THR A 101 2.02 27.08 13.25
CA THR A 101 2.48 28.45 12.93
C THR A 101 1.31 29.45 12.85
N SER A 102 0.07 29.02 13.09
CA SER A 102 -1.10 29.89 13.03
C SER A 102 -1.12 30.87 14.21
N TRP A 103 -1.86 31.96 14.03
CA TRP A 103 -2.21 32.91 15.10
C TRP A 103 -2.85 32.21 16.31
N ARG A 104 -3.39 31.01 16.12
CA ARG A 104 -4.00 30.17 17.15
C ARG A 104 -3.05 29.70 18.24
N ARG A 105 -1.72 29.69 18.03
CA ARG A 105 -0.77 29.45 19.13
C ARG A 105 -0.83 30.53 20.21
N PHE A 106 -1.31 31.71 19.86
CA PHE A 106 -1.50 32.84 20.77
C PHE A 106 -2.89 32.84 21.41
N LEU A 107 -3.76 31.89 21.05
CA LEU A 107 -5.06 31.74 21.72
C LEU A 107 -4.90 31.08 23.09
N PRO A 108 -5.73 31.45 24.08
CA PRO A 108 -5.80 30.76 25.36
C PRO A 108 -6.11 29.27 25.18
N ALA A 109 -5.48 28.41 25.99
CA ALA A 109 -5.64 26.96 25.93
C ALA A 109 -7.10 26.48 26.05
N SER A 110 -7.97 27.25 26.72
CA SER A 110 -9.41 27.02 26.81
C SER A 110 -10.12 27.17 25.46
N VAL A 111 -9.74 28.16 24.66
CA VAL A 111 -10.26 28.41 23.30
C VAL A 111 -9.71 27.38 22.32
N GLY A 112 -8.43 27.03 22.43
CA GLY A 112 -7.82 25.95 21.63
C GLY A 112 -8.49 24.58 21.86
N ARG A 113 -8.91 24.29 23.09
CA ARG A 113 -9.63 23.04 23.43
C ARG A 113 -11.07 23.03 22.92
N ALA A 114 -11.76 24.19 22.94
CA ALA A 114 -13.10 24.35 22.37
C ALA A 114 -13.12 24.28 20.84
N LEU A 115 -12.02 24.70 20.18
CA LEU A 115 -11.83 24.60 18.72
C LEU A 115 -11.39 23.20 18.24
N GLY A 116 -11.27 22.23 19.15
CA GLY A 116 -10.86 20.85 18.88
C GLY A 116 -9.34 20.65 18.82
N SER A 117 -8.87 19.53 19.37
CA SER A 117 -7.45 19.11 19.29
C SER A 117 -7.07 18.86 17.82
N ARG A 118 -6.15 19.67 17.29
CA ARG A 118 -5.54 19.52 15.94
C ARG A 118 -4.27 18.68 15.95
N GLY A 119 -4.14 17.78 16.92
CA GLY A 119 -3.07 16.80 16.85
C GLY A 119 -3.31 15.83 15.69
N PRO A 120 -2.25 15.18 15.19
CA PRO A 120 -2.32 14.07 14.24
C PRO A 120 -3.34 13.06 14.74
N ARG A 121 -4.44 12.95 14.01
CA ARG A 121 -5.53 12.00 14.28
C ARG A 121 -5.11 10.62 13.79
N VAL A 122 -4.04 10.10 14.40
CA VAL A 122 -3.41 8.84 14.01
C VAL A 122 -3.59 7.77 15.08
N ALA A 123 -3.96 6.56 14.64
CA ALA A 123 -4.20 5.41 15.49
C ALA A 123 -3.47 4.15 14.96
N GLN A 124 -3.04 3.28 15.88
CA GLN A 124 -2.46 2.01 15.49
C GLN A 124 -3.55 1.05 15.07
N ALA A 125 -3.47 0.52 13.85
CA ALA A 125 -4.45 -0.43 13.32
C ALA A 125 -3.83 -1.35 12.28
N ASP A 126 -4.41 -2.55 12.15
CA ASP A 126 -4.16 -3.42 11.01
C ASP A 126 -5.04 -2.95 9.84
N PHE A 127 -4.47 -2.76 8.66
CA PHE A 127 -5.23 -2.32 7.49
C PHE A 127 -6.23 -3.37 6.99
N ALA A 128 -6.09 -4.62 7.43
CA ALA A 128 -7.05 -5.71 7.20
C ALA A 128 -8.09 -5.87 8.33
N ALA A 129 -7.99 -5.10 9.42
CA ALA A 129 -8.93 -5.12 10.55
C ALA A 129 -8.95 -3.75 11.26
N LEU A 130 -9.65 -2.79 10.66
CA LEU A 130 -9.69 -1.41 11.09
C LEU A 130 -10.63 -1.21 12.30
N PRO A 131 -10.22 -0.46 13.34
CA PRO A 131 -10.99 -0.27 14.57
C PRO A 131 -12.09 0.81 14.44
N PHE A 132 -12.77 0.84 13.30
CA PHE A 132 -13.82 1.82 13.00
C PHE A 132 -15.17 1.15 12.79
N ALA A 133 -16.24 1.90 13.04
CA ALA A 133 -17.60 1.45 12.75
C ALA A 133 -17.80 1.26 11.23
N HIS A 134 -18.89 0.59 10.87
CA HIS A 134 -19.35 0.58 9.48
C HIS A 134 -19.64 2.01 9.00
N ASP A 135 -19.43 2.28 7.71
CA ASP A 135 -19.87 3.53 7.07
C ASP A 135 -19.33 4.79 7.79
N ALA A 136 -18.06 4.74 8.22
CA ALA A 136 -17.40 5.80 8.98
C ALA A 136 -16.74 6.88 8.11
N PHE A 137 -16.26 6.52 6.91
CA PHE A 137 -15.48 7.42 6.04
C PHE A 137 -16.10 7.56 4.65
N GLU A 138 -15.83 8.68 3.98
CA GLU A 138 -16.29 8.93 2.60
C GLU A 138 -15.15 8.92 1.59
N LEU A 139 -13.90 8.97 2.06
CA LEU A 139 -12.71 8.74 1.27
C LEU A 139 -11.74 7.86 2.05
N LEU A 140 -11.34 6.74 1.44
CA LEU A 140 -10.20 5.95 1.87
C LEU A 140 -9.03 6.20 0.91
N TRP A 141 -7.89 6.49 1.48
CA TRP A 141 -6.62 6.64 0.80
C TRP A 141 -5.65 5.56 1.30
N SER A 142 -4.97 4.84 0.42
CA SER A 142 -3.93 3.89 0.85
C SER A 142 -2.82 3.78 -0.17
N ASN A 143 -1.62 4.24 0.18
CA ASN A 143 -0.49 4.26 -0.72
C ASN A 143 0.49 3.11 -0.40
N LEU A 144 0.70 2.19 -1.35
CA LEU A 144 1.68 1.09 -1.27
C LEU A 144 1.55 0.17 -0.05
N ALA A 145 0.32 -0.14 0.38
CA ALA A 145 0.08 -1.02 1.52
C ALA A 145 -0.49 -2.40 1.11
N LEU A 146 -1.39 -2.43 0.12
CA LEU A 146 -2.23 -3.59 -0.15
C LEU A 146 -1.45 -4.88 -0.43
N HIS A 147 -0.34 -4.79 -1.17
CA HIS A 147 0.51 -5.94 -1.51
C HIS A 147 1.11 -6.65 -0.29
N TRP A 148 1.10 -6.05 0.90
CA TRP A 148 1.58 -6.71 2.12
C TRP A 148 0.66 -7.82 2.62
N HIS A 149 -0.63 -7.76 2.27
CA HIS A 149 -1.57 -8.84 2.58
C HIS A 149 -1.57 -9.89 1.45
N PRO A 150 -1.48 -11.19 1.75
CA PRO A 150 -1.53 -12.25 0.74
C PRO A 150 -2.94 -12.47 0.15
N ARG A 151 -3.95 -11.83 0.73
CA ARG A 151 -5.38 -11.93 0.37
C ARG A 151 -6.02 -10.54 0.26
N PRO A 152 -5.76 -9.78 -0.82
CA PRO A 152 -6.34 -8.45 -1.00
C PRO A 152 -7.87 -8.43 -0.98
N ASP A 153 -8.50 -9.53 -1.38
CA ASP A 153 -9.95 -9.74 -1.30
C ASP A 153 -10.51 -9.53 0.11
N LEU A 154 -9.82 -10.02 1.15
CA LEU A 154 -10.24 -9.81 2.54
C LEU A 154 -10.07 -8.35 2.99
N VAL A 155 -9.05 -7.68 2.48
CA VAL A 155 -8.74 -6.28 2.79
C VAL A 155 -9.78 -5.37 2.15
N PHE A 156 -10.16 -5.62 0.89
CA PHE A 156 -11.21 -4.86 0.23
C PHE A 156 -12.56 -5.01 0.94
N GLY A 157 -12.89 -6.19 1.47
CA GLY A 157 -14.08 -6.36 2.31
C GLY A 157 -14.06 -5.46 3.55
N GLU A 158 -12.92 -5.37 4.23
CA GLU A 158 -12.75 -4.50 5.40
C GLU A 158 -12.80 -3.01 5.03
N TRP A 159 -12.19 -2.62 3.91
CA TRP A 159 -12.22 -1.24 3.43
C TRP A 159 -13.63 -0.84 3.00
N GLN A 160 -14.36 -1.73 2.33
CA GLN A 160 -15.76 -1.54 2.01
C GLN A 160 -16.60 -1.36 3.28
N ARG A 161 -16.32 -2.14 4.33
CA ARG A 161 -17.06 -2.09 5.60
C ARG A 161 -17.03 -0.68 6.21
N VAL A 162 -15.86 -0.07 6.29
CA VAL A 162 -15.67 1.25 6.92
C VAL A 162 -16.01 2.42 6.00
N LEU A 163 -16.08 2.20 4.69
CA LEU A 163 -16.46 3.22 3.71
C LEU A 163 -17.97 3.37 3.65
N LYS A 164 -18.49 4.59 3.55
CA LYS A 164 -19.91 4.85 3.32
C LYS A 164 -20.32 4.47 1.90
N VAL A 165 -21.59 4.14 1.69
CA VAL A 165 -22.18 4.04 0.34
C VAL A 165 -21.89 5.32 -0.45
N ASN A 166 -21.49 5.18 -1.71
CA ASN A 166 -20.96 6.26 -2.57
C ASN A 166 -19.68 6.92 -2.06
N GLY A 167 -19.00 6.34 -1.07
CA GLY A 167 -17.65 6.73 -0.68
C GLY A 167 -16.62 6.24 -1.70
N LEU A 168 -15.52 6.97 -1.81
CA LEU A 168 -14.42 6.66 -2.72
C LEU A 168 -13.32 5.88 -2.00
N LEU A 169 -12.90 4.75 -2.58
CA LEU A 169 -11.63 4.12 -2.27
C LEU A 169 -10.62 4.54 -3.34
N MET A 170 -9.43 4.98 -2.91
CA MET A 170 -8.29 5.24 -3.77
C MET A 170 -7.03 4.63 -3.19
N PHE A 171 -6.33 3.82 -3.97
CA PHE A 171 -5.13 3.14 -3.51
C PHE A 171 -4.06 2.98 -4.59
N SER A 172 -2.83 2.72 -4.15
CA SER A 172 -1.77 2.18 -5.00
C SER A 172 -1.22 0.89 -4.42
N THR A 173 -0.68 0.04 -5.29
CA THR A 173 0.04 -1.16 -4.91
C THR A 173 1.09 -1.52 -5.95
N LEU A 174 1.88 -2.55 -5.67
CA LEU A 174 2.88 -3.08 -6.58
C LEU A 174 2.31 -4.28 -7.33
N GLY A 175 2.65 -4.40 -8.61
CA GLY A 175 2.21 -5.46 -9.51
C GLY A 175 3.33 -6.45 -9.90
N PRO A 176 2.99 -7.53 -10.65
CA PRO A 176 3.87 -8.68 -10.90
C PRO A 176 5.25 -8.35 -11.44
N ASP A 177 5.44 -7.33 -12.28
CA ASP A 177 6.76 -7.00 -12.84
C ASP A 177 7.72 -6.34 -11.84
N THR A 178 7.23 -5.97 -10.65
CA THR A 178 8.03 -5.34 -9.60
C THR A 178 9.18 -6.24 -9.16
N LEU A 179 10.41 -5.73 -9.22
CA LEU A 179 11.67 -6.40 -8.84
C LEU A 179 12.04 -7.62 -9.70
N LYS A 180 11.57 -7.68 -10.96
CA LYS A 180 11.88 -8.79 -11.86
C LYS A 180 13.38 -9.02 -12.09
N GLU A 181 14.19 -7.96 -12.11
CA GLU A 181 15.64 -8.07 -12.24
C GLU A 181 16.25 -8.82 -11.04
N LEU A 182 15.77 -8.50 -9.83
CA LEU A 182 16.21 -9.12 -8.60
C LEU A 182 15.76 -10.58 -8.50
N ARG A 183 14.49 -10.88 -8.84
CA ARG A 183 14.01 -12.28 -8.94
C ARG A 183 14.85 -13.09 -9.92
N GLY A 184 15.09 -12.54 -11.11
CA GLY A 184 15.91 -13.17 -12.13
C GLY A 184 17.34 -13.44 -11.64
N ALA A 185 17.95 -12.48 -10.95
CA ALA A 185 19.30 -12.65 -10.39
C ALA A 185 19.36 -13.76 -9.33
N TYR A 186 18.34 -13.88 -8.47
CA TYR A 186 18.26 -14.99 -7.52
C TYR A 186 18.08 -16.33 -8.21
N ALA A 187 17.13 -16.42 -9.16
CA ALA A 187 16.85 -17.67 -9.88
C ALA A 187 18.08 -18.19 -10.64
N GLU A 188 18.83 -17.30 -11.28
CA GLU A 188 20.09 -17.61 -11.97
C GLU A 188 21.14 -18.19 -11.01
N VAL A 189 21.34 -17.53 -9.87
CA VAL A 189 22.31 -17.96 -8.84
C VAL A 189 21.89 -19.30 -8.22
N GLU A 190 20.62 -19.49 -7.93
CA GLU A 190 20.10 -20.73 -7.35
C GLU A 190 20.27 -21.92 -8.30
N ALA A 191 19.94 -21.73 -9.59
CA ALA A 191 20.15 -22.72 -10.62
C ALA A 191 21.64 -23.07 -10.80
N ALA A 192 22.51 -22.05 -10.88
CA ALA A 192 23.96 -22.24 -11.08
C ALA A 192 24.66 -22.94 -9.90
N HIS A 193 24.10 -22.83 -8.69
CA HIS A 193 24.67 -23.44 -7.48
C HIS A 193 23.91 -24.67 -6.98
N GLY A 194 22.89 -25.15 -7.72
CA GLY A 194 22.10 -26.33 -7.34
C GLY A 194 21.32 -26.14 -6.03
N VAL A 195 20.91 -24.91 -5.72
CA VAL A 195 20.13 -24.58 -4.53
C VAL A 195 18.64 -24.50 -4.92
N PRO A 196 17.70 -24.98 -4.08
CA PRO A 196 16.27 -24.87 -4.37
C PRO A 196 15.83 -23.42 -4.56
N THR A 197 14.97 -23.18 -5.55
CA THR A 197 14.35 -21.88 -5.77
C THR A 197 13.42 -21.52 -4.61
N ARG A 198 13.49 -20.27 -4.15
CA ARG A 198 12.63 -19.74 -3.08
C ARG A 198 12.11 -18.35 -3.41
N ALA A 199 11.04 -17.94 -2.72
CA ALA A 199 10.53 -16.58 -2.79
C ALA A 199 11.52 -15.61 -2.12
N HIS A 200 12.13 -14.73 -2.91
CA HIS A 200 12.98 -13.64 -2.41
C HIS A 200 12.28 -12.30 -2.40
N VAL A 201 11.15 -12.18 -3.09
CA VAL A 201 10.33 -10.98 -3.11
C VAL A 201 8.87 -11.38 -2.92
N ILE A 202 8.02 -10.39 -2.67
CA ILE A 202 6.57 -10.60 -2.62
C ILE A 202 6.07 -11.04 -3.99
N ASP A 203 5.19 -12.04 -4.00
CA ASP A 203 4.36 -12.35 -5.17
C ASP A 203 3.21 -11.34 -5.21
N PHE A 204 3.29 -10.45 -6.19
CA PHE A 204 2.34 -9.35 -6.37
C PHE A 204 1.14 -9.81 -7.21
N VAL A 205 -0.02 -9.21 -6.97
CA VAL A 205 -1.28 -9.51 -7.68
C VAL A 205 -1.40 -8.59 -8.90
N ASP A 206 -1.87 -9.13 -10.03
CA ASP A 206 -2.09 -8.38 -11.28
C ASP A 206 -3.24 -7.35 -11.12
N MET A 207 -3.20 -6.26 -11.88
CA MET A 207 -4.26 -5.24 -11.90
C MET A 207 -5.65 -5.79 -12.24
N HIS A 208 -5.73 -6.82 -13.10
CA HIS A 208 -7.01 -7.41 -13.51
C HIS A 208 -7.64 -8.17 -12.34
N ASP A 209 -6.85 -9.00 -11.64
CA ASP A 209 -7.29 -9.73 -10.46
C ASP A 209 -7.72 -8.77 -9.34
N LEU A 210 -6.98 -7.65 -9.14
CA LEU A 210 -7.38 -6.62 -8.19
C LEU A 210 -8.71 -5.94 -8.57
N GLY A 211 -8.92 -5.70 -9.87
CA GLY A 211 -10.18 -5.18 -10.41
C GLY A 211 -11.35 -6.11 -10.14
N ASP A 212 -11.18 -7.41 -10.39
CA ASP A 212 -12.20 -8.42 -10.10
C ASP A 212 -12.51 -8.51 -8.60
N MET A 213 -11.48 -8.51 -7.75
CA MET A 213 -11.64 -8.53 -6.29
C MET A 213 -12.42 -7.30 -5.76
N LEU A 214 -12.25 -6.12 -6.38
CA LEU A 214 -13.03 -4.93 -6.02
C LEU A 214 -14.53 -5.15 -6.32
N VAL A 215 -14.86 -5.67 -7.51
CA VAL A 215 -16.25 -5.95 -7.88
C VAL A 215 -16.87 -6.99 -6.95
N GLU A 216 -16.15 -8.07 -6.67
CA GLU A 216 -16.59 -9.13 -5.76
C GLU A 216 -16.86 -8.63 -4.34
N ASN A 217 -16.15 -7.57 -3.90
CA ASN A 217 -16.33 -6.95 -2.59
C ASN A 217 -17.35 -5.79 -2.58
N GLY A 218 -18.14 -5.62 -3.64
CA GLY A 218 -19.21 -4.62 -3.68
C GLY A 218 -18.71 -3.20 -3.90
N PHE A 219 -17.61 -3.04 -4.63
CA PHE A 219 -17.27 -1.79 -5.28
C PHE A 219 -17.86 -1.75 -6.71
N GLU A 220 -18.27 -0.57 -7.14
CA GLU A 220 -18.72 -0.30 -8.51
C GLU A 220 -17.70 0.58 -9.22
N ILE A 221 -17.63 0.41 -10.54
CA ILE A 221 -16.80 1.24 -11.44
C ILE A 221 -15.33 1.22 -11.01
N PRO A 222 -14.69 0.04 -10.85
CA PRO A 222 -13.26 -0.02 -10.62
C PRO A 222 -12.53 0.54 -11.85
N VAL A 223 -11.69 1.54 -11.61
CA VAL A 223 -10.78 2.07 -12.61
C VAL A 223 -9.38 1.74 -12.14
N MET A 224 -8.74 0.84 -12.91
CA MET A 224 -7.39 0.38 -12.68
C MET A 224 -6.48 0.96 -13.76
N ASP A 225 -5.31 1.42 -13.35
CA ASP A 225 -4.26 1.91 -14.23
C ASP A 225 -2.91 1.36 -13.75
N GLN A 226 -1.99 1.15 -14.68
CA GLN A 226 -0.68 0.59 -14.40
C GLN A 226 0.41 1.40 -15.08
N GLU A 227 1.49 1.64 -14.36
CA GLU A 227 2.71 2.21 -14.93
C GLU A 227 3.96 1.50 -14.44
N THR A 228 5.08 1.74 -15.12
CA THR A 228 6.38 1.23 -14.71
C THR A 228 7.32 2.37 -14.33
N LEU A 229 7.86 2.30 -13.12
CA LEU A 229 8.97 3.12 -12.67
C LEU A 229 10.26 2.28 -12.69
N THR A 230 11.34 2.84 -13.23
CA THR A 230 12.66 2.21 -13.13
C THR A 230 13.56 3.06 -12.24
N ILE A 231 14.03 2.47 -11.15
CA ILE A 231 15.07 3.06 -10.31
C ILE A 231 16.40 2.51 -10.75
N THR A 232 17.41 3.37 -10.88
CA THR A 232 18.75 2.97 -11.32
C THR A 232 19.76 3.09 -10.20
N TYR A 233 20.63 2.09 -10.09
CA TYR A 233 21.61 1.97 -9.01
C TYR A 233 23.03 1.94 -9.53
N LYS A 234 23.93 2.64 -8.83
CA LYS A 234 25.37 2.56 -9.12
C LYS A 234 25.99 1.26 -8.61
N THR A 235 25.47 0.70 -7.52
CA THR A 235 26.01 -0.52 -6.90
C THR A 235 24.90 -1.49 -6.45
N PRO A 236 25.13 -2.81 -6.55
CA PRO A 236 24.21 -3.84 -6.03
C PRO A 236 23.95 -3.71 -4.54
N GLU A 237 24.93 -3.25 -3.75
CA GLU A 237 24.81 -3.13 -2.29
C GLU A 237 23.75 -2.09 -1.91
N LYS A 238 23.76 -0.93 -2.59
CA LYS A 238 22.75 0.11 -2.37
C LYS A 238 21.37 -0.37 -2.83
N LEU A 239 21.29 -1.05 -3.98
CA LEU A 239 20.06 -1.70 -4.46
C LEU A 239 19.49 -2.63 -3.40
N LEU A 240 20.28 -3.60 -2.93
CA LEU A 240 19.85 -4.58 -1.93
C LEU A 240 19.51 -3.94 -0.59
N ALA A 241 20.21 -2.87 -0.19
CA ALA A 241 19.91 -2.13 1.02
C ALA A 241 18.54 -1.42 0.92
N ASP A 242 18.23 -0.79 -0.21
CA ASP A 242 16.97 -0.07 -0.38
C ASP A 242 15.77 -1.01 -0.52
N VAL A 243 15.93 -2.13 -1.24
CA VAL A 243 14.90 -3.19 -1.28
C VAL A 243 14.59 -3.71 0.12
N ARG A 244 15.60 -3.86 0.99
CA ARG A 244 15.39 -4.22 2.40
C ARG A 244 14.71 -3.13 3.21
N ARG A 245 14.92 -1.84 2.90
CA ARG A 245 14.25 -0.73 3.58
C ARG A 245 12.80 -0.58 3.15
N TRP A 246 12.48 -0.69 1.85
CA TRP A 246 11.08 -0.69 1.39
C TRP A 246 10.30 -1.89 1.89
N GLY A 247 10.97 -3.04 1.98
CA GLY A 247 10.36 -4.22 2.58
C GLY A 247 9.93 -5.32 1.66
N ALA A 248 10.39 -5.27 0.42
CA ALA A 248 10.21 -6.35 -0.52
C ALA A 248 10.82 -7.70 -0.08
N TYR A 249 11.54 -7.78 1.05
CA TYR A 249 11.89 -9.02 1.74
C TYR A 249 11.06 -9.19 3.03
N PRO A 250 9.85 -9.75 2.97
CA PRO A 250 9.02 -9.98 4.16
C PRO A 250 9.29 -11.32 4.84
N PHE A 251 10.14 -12.17 4.27
CA PHE A 251 10.36 -13.54 4.76
C PHE A 251 11.64 -13.63 5.58
N GLU A 252 11.58 -14.36 6.69
CA GLU A 252 12.78 -14.72 7.44
C GLU A 252 13.69 -15.56 6.52
N ARG A 253 14.95 -15.12 6.35
CA ARG A 253 15.95 -15.95 5.68
C ARG A 253 16.29 -17.07 6.65
N ASN A 254 15.95 -18.31 6.31
CA ASN A 254 16.44 -19.53 6.96
C ASN A 254 17.97 -19.63 6.85
N GLY A 255 18.68 -18.78 7.61
CA GLY A 255 20.12 -18.56 7.55
C GLY A 255 20.61 -17.62 8.65
N GLU A 256 19.71 -16.97 9.39
CA GLU A 256 20.02 -16.37 10.69
C GLU A 256 19.94 -17.38 11.85
N HIS A 257 19.35 -18.57 11.63
CA HIS A 257 19.23 -19.65 12.62
C HIS A 257 19.97 -20.96 12.25
N GLU A 258 20.65 -21.05 11.10
CA GLU A 258 21.52 -22.21 10.81
C GLU A 258 22.91 -21.99 11.43
N GLY A 259 22.95 -22.01 12.76
CA GLY A 259 24.10 -22.53 13.47
C GLY A 259 24.20 -24.04 13.19
N GLU A 260 25.44 -24.51 13.04
CA GLU A 260 25.83 -25.92 12.96
C GLU A 260 25.89 -26.50 11.53
N ASN A 261 27.11 -26.42 10.98
CA ASN A 261 27.73 -27.32 9.98
C ASN A 261 27.79 -26.93 8.48
N GLY A 262 27.46 -25.68 8.11
CA GLY A 262 27.82 -25.14 6.77
C GLY A 262 27.67 -23.61 6.57
N GLY A 263 27.36 -22.88 7.66
CA GLY A 263 26.43 -21.74 7.68
C GLY A 263 26.94 -20.32 7.38
N THR A 264 28.17 -20.09 6.93
CA THR A 264 28.59 -18.71 6.54
C THR A 264 29.30 -18.65 5.19
N HIS A 265 30.11 -19.65 4.86
CA HIS A 265 30.84 -19.66 3.58
C HIS A 265 29.90 -19.87 2.39
N CYS A 266 28.88 -20.73 2.52
CA CYS A 266 27.87 -20.92 1.50
C CYS A 266 27.04 -19.63 1.30
N ALA A 267 26.56 -19.02 2.39
CA ALA A 267 25.82 -17.76 2.35
C ALA A 267 26.64 -16.62 1.72
N ARG A 268 27.93 -16.49 2.08
CA ARG A 268 28.86 -15.51 1.48
C ARG A 268 29.13 -15.79 0.00
N ARG A 269 29.20 -17.06 -0.40
CA ARG A 269 29.35 -17.44 -1.82
C ARG A 269 28.11 -17.06 -2.62
N LEU A 270 26.92 -17.44 -2.16
CA LEU A 270 25.65 -17.10 -2.80
C LEU A 270 25.43 -15.59 -2.84
N HIS A 271 25.80 -14.87 -1.78
CA HIS A 271 25.71 -13.41 -1.79
C HIS A 271 26.65 -12.77 -2.82
N ARG A 272 27.90 -13.24 -2.94
CA ARG A 272 28.82 -12.77 -3.98
C ARG A 272 28.31 -13.09 -5.39
N ALA A 273 27.73 -14.27 -5.59
CA ALA A 273 27.13 -14.65 -6.86
C ALA A 273 25.94 -13.75 -7.21
N LEU A 274 25.07 -13.42 -6.23
CA LEU A 274 23.98 -12.46 -6.42
C LEU A 274 24.48 -11.07 -6.80
N VAL A 275 25.51 -10.56 -6.12
CA VAL A 275 26.13 -9.27 -6.45
C VAL A 275 26.63 -9.29 -7.90
N ALA A 276 27.36 -10.34 -8.30
CA ALA A 276 27.83 -10.49 -9.67
C ALA A 276 26.68 -10.59 -10.70
N ALA A 277 25.60 -11.30 -10.38
CA ALA A 277 24.42 -11.40 -11.25
C ALA A 277 23.72 -10.03 -11.42
N LEU A 278 23.66 -9.22 -10.36
CA LEU A 278 23.13 -7.85 -10.44
C LEU A 278 24.07 -6.92 -11.23
N GLU A 279 25.38 -7.05 -11.07
CA GLU A 279 26.39 -6.34 -11.86
C GLU A 279 26.26 -6.63 -13.37
N ALA A 280 26.01 -7.89 -13.74
CA ALA A 280 25.81 -8.30 -15.12
C ALA A 280 24.55 -7.68 -15.77
N ARG A 281 23.64 -7.11 -14.98
CA ARG A 281 22.41 -6.46 -15.44
C ARG A 281 22.57 -4.95 -15.65
N ARG A 282 23.79 -4.41 -15.61
CA ARG A 282 24.01 -3.00 -15.94
C ARG A 282 23.54 -2.66 -17.34
N ARG A 283 22.87 -1.51 -17.49
CA ARG A 283 22.52 -0.95 -18.80
C ARG A 283 23.79 -0.67 -19.59
N THR A 284 23.82 -1.09 -20.83
CA THR A 284 24.97 -0.91 -21.74
C THR A 284 24.92 0.41 -22.50
N ASP A 285 23.74 1.00 -22.64
CA ASP A 285 23.47 2.17 -23.46
C ASP A 285 22.37 3.08 -22.85
N GLY A 286 22.16 4.23 -23.48
CA GLY A 286 21.17 5.24 -23.08
C GLY A 286 21.62 6.15 -21.91
N PRO A 287 20.74 7.06 -21.46
CA PRO A 287 21.05 8.11 -20.48
C PRO A 287 21.41 7.58 -19.08
N HIS A 288 21.21 6.29 -18.83
CA HIS A 288 21.53 5.62 -17.57
C HIS A 288 22.48 4.42 -17.78
N ALA A 289 23.28 4.45 -18.85
CA ALA A 289 24.33 3.47 -19.09
C ALA A 289 25.26 3.32 -17.86
N GLY A 290 25.70 2.10 -17.61
CA GLY A 290 26.54 1.76 -16.45
C GLY A 290 25.78 1.67 -15.13
N THR A 291 24.45 1.79 -15.09
CA THR A 291 23.64 1.59 -13.87
C THR A 291 22.86 0.29 -13.90
N ILE A 292 22.51 -0.25 -12.73
CA ILE A 292 21.69 -1.44 -12.56
C ILE A 292 20.22 -1.00 -12.45
N PRO A 293 19.33 -1.40 -13.36
CA PRO A 293 17.92 -1.07 -13.28
C PRO A 293 17.20 -1.95 -12.25
N LEU A 294 16.20 -1.37 -11.60
CA LEU A 294 15.25 -2.06 -10.75
C LEU A 294 13.85 -1.58 -11.09
N THR A 295 13.03 -2.48 -11.62
CA THR A 295 11.68 -2.20 -12.08
C THR A 295 10.68 -2.23 -10.92
N PHE A 296 9.77 -1.26 -10.89
CA PHE A 296 8.58 -1.23 -10.05
C PHE A 296 7.36 -1.05 -10.94
N GLU A 297 6.49 -2.04 -10.96
CA GLU A 297 5.19 -1.94 -11.60
C GLU A 297 4.21 -1.40 -10.57
N ILE A 298 3.68 -0.21 -10.81
CA ILE A 298 2.78 0.47 -9.90
C ILE A 298 1.37 0.36 -10.46
N ILE A 299 0.48 -0.19 -9.65
CA ILE A 299 -0.95 -0.29 -9.95
C ILE A 299 -1.66 0.78 -9.13
N TYR A 300 -2.46 1.61 -9.80
CA TYR A 300 -3.36 2.56 -9.18
C TYR A 300 -4.79 2.06 -9.35
N GLY A 301 -5.56 2.12 -8.27
CA GLY A 301 -6.97 1.76 -8.28
C GLY A 301 -7.82 2.83 -7.62
N HIS A 302 -8.97 3.11 -8.22
CA HIS A 302 -10.05 3.78 -7.50
C HIS A 302 -11.40 3.17 -7.84
N ALA A 303 -12.28 3.11 -6.84
CA ALA A 303 -13.60 2.54 -6.99
C ALA A 303 -14.57 3.13 -5.95
N TRP A 304 -15.87 3.07 -6.24
CA TRP A 304 -16.91 3.61 -5.37
C TRP A 304 -17.62 2.48 -4.64
N LYS A 305 -17.93 2.64 -3.35
CA LYS A 305 -18.77 1.64 -2.67
C LYS A 305 -20.17 1.61 -3.27
N ALA A 306 -20.59 0.43 -3.70
CA ALA A 306 -21.88 0.17 -4.31
C ALA A 306 -23.05 0.57 -3.41
N VAL A 307 -24.18 0.90 -4.02
CA VAL A 307 -25.46 0.84 -3.31
C VAL A 307 -25.90 -0.62 -3.26
N PRO A 308 -26.13 -1.22 -2.08
CA PRO A 308 -26.59 -2.61 -2.00
C PRO A 308 -27.89 -2.80 -2.77
N ARG A 309 -27.86 -3.67 -3.80
CA ARG A 309 -29.05 -4.05 -4.59
C ARG A 309 -29.68 -5.37 -4.12
N MET A 310 -29.03 -6.07 -3.20
CA MET A 310 -29.47 -7.34 -2.63
C MET A 310 -29.33 -7.30 -1.10
N THR A 311 -30.26 -7.93 -0.38
CA THR A 311 -30.13 -8.18 1.05
C THR A 311 -29.14 -9.33 1.29
N ALA A 312 -28.71 -9.51 2.55
CA ALA A 312 -27.89 -10.65 2.95
C ALA A 312 -28.56 -12.01 2.69
N GLU A 313 -29.90 -12.03 2.61
CA GLU A 313 -30.72 -13.21 2.31
C GLU A 313 -30.93 -13.43 0.79
N GLY A 314 -30.38 -12.54 -0.05
CA GLY A 314 -30.49 -12.64 -1.51
C GLY A 314 -31.76 -12.01 -2.10
N HIS A 315 -32.50 -11.21 -1.33
CA HIS A 315 -33.67 -10.50 -1.84
C HIS A 315 -33.27 -9.19 -2.52
N GLY A 316 -33.86 -8.89 -3.67
CA GLY A 316 -33.64 -7.60 -4.34
C GLY A 316 -34.09 -6.43 -3.47
N ILE A 317 -33.21 -5.46 -3.24
CA ILE A 317 -33.53 -4.20 -2.56
C ILE A 317 -34.05 -3.23 -3.62
N VAL A 318 -35.35 -2.92 -3.57
CA VAL A 318 -35.96 -1.85 -4.36
C VAL A 318 -36.22 -0.68 -3.42
N ARG A 319 -35.61 0.48 -3.69
CA ARG A 319 -35.90 1.67 -2.90
C ARG A 319 -37.26 2.22 -3.31
N ILE A 320 -38.06 2.64 -2.34
CA ILE A 320 -39.40 3.22 -2.59
C ILE A 320 -39.31 4.42 -3.56
N GLU A 321 -38.20 5.15 -3.53
CA GLU A 321 -37.88 6.27 -4.43
C GLU A 321 -37.80 5.87 -5.91
N ASP A 322 -37.42 4.62 -6.19
CA ASP A 322 -37.33 4.06 -7.55
C ASP A 322 -38.69 3.51 -8.05
N ILE A 323 -39.64 3.32 -7.12
CA ILE A 323 -40.98 2.84 -7.40
C ILE A 323 -41.85 4.04 -7.83
N GLY A 324 -41.89 4.32 -9.14
CA GLY A 324 -42.83 5.29 -9.72
C GLY A 324 -42.30 6.11 -10.90
N ARG A 325 -40.98 6.13 -11.13
CA ARG A 325 -40.41 6.69 -12.37
C ARG A 325 -40.38 5.62 -13.44
N GLY A 326 -41.53 5.40 -14.09
CA GLY A 326 -41.59 4.61 -15.33
C GLY A 326 -40.64 5.20 -16.39
N PRO A 327 -40.19 4.39 -17.37
CA PRO A 327 -39.33 4.89 -18.43
C PRO A 327 -40.02 6.06 -19.13
N ALA A 328 -39.26 7.15 -19.34
CA ALA A 328 -39.74 8.25 -20.16
C ALA A 328 -40.13 7.68 -21.52
N ARG A 329 -41.44 7.64 -21.81
CA ARG A 329 -41.95 7.33 -23.14
C ARG A 329 -41.50 8.47 -24.04
N ASN A 330 -40.44 8.26 -24.81
CA ASN A 330 -40.16 9.08 -25.99
C ASN A 330 -41.40 9.01 -26.88
N ARG A 331 -42.07 10.16 -27.05
CA ARG A 331 -42.99 10.42 -28.14
C ARG A 331 -42.31 11.28 -29.17
#